data_AF-A0A920TGJ2-F1
#
_entry.id   AF-A0A920TGJ2-F1
#
_cell.length_a   1.000
_cell.length_b   1.000
_cell.length_c   1.000
_cell.angle_alpha   90.00
_cell.angle_beta   90.00
_cell.angle_gamma   90.00
#
_symmetry.space_group_name_H-M   'P 1'
#
loop_
_entity.id
_entity.type
_entity.pdbx_description
1 polymer ?
#
loop_
_entity_poly.entity_id
_entity_poly.type
_entity_poly.pdbx_seq_one_letter_code
_entity_poly.pdbx_strand_id
1 'polypeptide(L)'
;MIIDAPLVISVEYPTEFDGPAWVVDQASLIDMLEFRRDKEVNSNQYNITIDGARMTEFLEYAGEQLSIEPQNARFGFDDELEKLEIVSPAITGRRLDVKSTLDIVIGALESGENKAFFQFDSVDPELDDDTTLDELGIVGMVSEAKTFFRGSGESRQQNIKAGSDMMNGVMIPPGAEFSFNENLGDISLDTGFAEAWIIYGVGQYKE
;
A
#
# COMPACT_ATOMS: atom_id res chain seq x y z
N MET A 1 20.52 21.21 -21.66
CA MET A 1 19.32 20.35 -21.78
C MET A 1 18.80 20.39 -23.21
N ILE A 2 18.64 19.22 -23.83
CA ILE A 2 18.00 19.05 -25.15
C ILE A 2 16.80 18.13 -24.92
N ILE A 3 15.61 18.54 -25.37
CA ILE A 3 14.37 17.77 -25.28
C ILE A 3 13.95 17.37 -26.69
N ASP A 4 14.42 16.22 -27.17
CA ASP A 4 14.16 15.70 -28.51
C ASP A 4 13.31 14.42 -28.52
N ALA A 5 13.01 13.89 -27.33
CA ALA A 5 12.23 12.69 -27.09
C ALA A 5 11.36 12.85 -25.82
N PRO A 6 10.28 12.08 -25.68
CA PRO A 6 9.52 12.03 -24.43
C PRO A 6 10.38 11.46 -23.30
N LEU A 7 10.10 11.91 -22.07
CA LEU A 7 10.69 11.34 -20.85
C LEU A 7 9.89 10.10 -20.47
N VAL A 8 10.62 9.01 -20.20
CA VAL A 8 10.05 7.74 -19.76
C VAL A 8 10.56 7.45 -18.35
N ILE A 9 9.66 7.38 -17.38
CA ILE A 9 9.98 7.03 -15.99
C ILE A 9 9.35 5.68 -15.67
N SER A 10 10.13 4.75 -15.15
CA SER A 10 9.63 3.42 -14.82
C SER A 10 10.09 2.94 -13.45
N VAL A 11 9.45 1.91 -12.93
CA VAL A 11 10.01 1.11 -11.84
C VAL A 11 11.14 0.25 -12.44
N GLU A 12 12.28 0.15 -11.75
CA GLU A 12 13.46 -0.56 -12.27
C GLU A 12 13.19 -2.06 -12.49
N TYR A 13 12.46 -2.68 -11.55
CA TYR A 13 12.04 -4.08 -11.59
C TYR A 13 10.52 -4.16 -11.40
N PRO A 14 9.72 -3.88 -12.46
CA PRO A 14 8.27 -3.78 -12.33
C PRO A 14 7.63 -5.16 -12.14
N THR A 15 6.60 -5.19 -11.30
CA THR A 15 5.63 -6.26 -11.11
C THR A 15 4.35 -5.98 -11.91
N GLU A 16 3.37 -6.89 -11.88
CA GLU A 16 2.07 -6.64 -12.51
C GLU A 16 1.33 -5.43 -11.91
N PHE A 17 1.57 -5.12 -10.64
CA PHE A 17 0.97 -3.96 -9.95
C PHE A 17 1.51 -2.62 -10.49
N ASP A 18 2.79 -2.56 -10.83
CA ASP A 18 3.48 -1.32 -11.24
C ASP A 18 2.97 -0.75 -12.57
N GLY A 19 2.38 -1.61 -13.40
CA GLY A 19 1.89 -1.22 -14.72
C GLY A 19 3.01 -0.80 -15.68
N PRO A 20 2.65 -0.12 -16.79
CA PRO A 20 3.62 0.33 -17.78
C PRO A 20 4.42 1.55 -17.30
N ALA A 21 5.50 1.85 -18.00
CA ALA A 21 6.27 3.07 -17.78
C ALA A 21 5.41 4.33 -17.98
N TRP A 22 5.68 5.34 -17.17
CA TRP A 22 5.06 6.66 -17.23
C TRP A 22 5.76 7.50 -18.29
N VAL A 23 4.99 8.12 -19.17
CA VAL A 23 5.51 8.89 -20.30
C VAL A 23 5.07 10.34 -20.16
N VAL A 24 6.04 11.25 -20.05
CA VAL A 24 5.83 12.70 -20.18
C VAL A 24 6.20 13.07 -21.61
N ASP A 25 5.20 13.49 -22.39
CA ASP A 25 5.42 13.84 -23.79
C ASP A 25 6.31 15.08 -23.95
N GLN A 26 6.86 15.24 -25.15
CA GLN A 26 7.79 16.31 -25.46
C GLN A 26 7.18 17.71 -25.25
N ALA A 27 5.90 17.91 -25.59
CA ALA A 27 5.24 19.20 -25.44
C ALA A 27 5.05 19.54 -23.96
N SER A 28 4.63 18.56 -23.15
CA SER A 28 4.53 18.70 -21.70
C SER A 28 5.88 19.04 -21.06
N LEU A 29 6.98 18.39 -21.50
CA LEU A 29 8.33 18.73 -21.03
C LEU A 29 8.74 20.15 -21.41
N ILE A 30 8.45 20.59 -22.64
CA ILE A 30 8.74 21.95 -23.10
C ILE A 30 7.97 22.98 -22.27
N ASP A 31 6.70 22.70 -21.97
CA ASP A 31 5.85 23.56 -21.14
C ASP A 31 6.31 23.61 -19.66
N MET A 32 7.08 22.62 -19.21
CA MET A 32 7.72 22.57 -17.90
C MET A 32 9.11 23.22 -17.88
N LEU A 33 9.65 23.72 -19.00
CA LEU A 33 10.96 24.36 -18.99
C LEU A 33 10.91 25.72 -18.28
N GLU A 34 11.92 25.96 -17.44
CA GLU A 34 12.15 27.27 -16.84
C GLU A 34 13.57 27.79 -17.13
N PHE A 35 13.68 29.12 -17.21
CA PHE A 35 14.95 29.81 -17.42
C PHE A 35 15.43 30.38 -16.09
N ARG A 36 16.47 29.78 -15.52
CA ARG A 36 17.11 30.28 -14.29
C ARG A 36 18.34 31.11 -14.64
N ARG A 37 18.42 32.32 -14.10
CA ARG A 37 19.61 33.17 -14.22
C ARG A 37 20.69 32.67 -13.24
N ASP A 38 21.90 32.48 -13.74
CA ASP A 38 23.05 32.16 -12.90
C ASP A 38 23.37 33.37 -12.00
N LYS A 39 23.41 33.14 -10.68
CA LYS A 39 23.66 34.20 -9.68
C LYS A 39 25.12 34.25 -9.24
N GLU A 40 25.93 33.22 -9.54
CA GLU A 40 27.34 33.16 -9.10
C GLU A 40 28.29 33.84 -10.08
N VAL A 41 27.91 33.96 -11.34
CA VAL A 41 28.72 34.61 -12.37
C VAL A 41 28.12 35.96 -12.70
N ASN A 42 28.94 37.02 -12.78
CA ASN A 42 28.60 38.33 -13.35
C ASN A 42 28.29 38.25 -14.87
N SER A 43 27.73 37.15 -15.35
CA SER A 43 27.33 36.91 -16.73
C SER A 43 25.80 36.91 -16.82
N ASN A 44 25.24 37.44 -17.91
CA ASN A 44 23.82 37.27 -18.24
C ASN A 44 23.54 35.85 -18.79
N GLN A 45 24.12 34.82 -18.18
CA GLN A 45 23.87 33.44 -18.57
C GLN A 45 22.58 32.93 -17.92
N TYR A 46 21.76 32.29 -18.75
CA TYR A 46 20.55 31.60 -18.34
C TYR A 46 20.78 30.11 -18.55
N ASN A 47 20.47 29.32 -17.52
CA ASN A 47 20.42 27.88 -17.61
C ASN A 47 18.95 27.47 -17.79
N ILE A 48 18.72 26.58 -18.75
CA ILE A 48 17.40 25.98 -19.00
C ILE A 48 17.34 24.70 -18.16
N THR A 49 16.32 24.58 -17.32
CA THR A 49 16.05 23.39 -16.50
C THR A 49 14.55 23.12 -16.45
N ILE A 50 14.14 22.05 -15.78
CA ILE A 50 12.74 21.73 -15.54
C ILE A 50 12.23 22.49 -14.32
N ASP A 51 11.01 23.00 -14.39
CA ASP A 51 10.24 23.51 -13.27
C ASP A 51 10.01 22.37 -12.28
N GLY A 52 10.86 22.33 -11.25
CA GLY A 52 10.84 21.29 -10.24
C GLY A 52 9.49 21.18 -9.52
N ALA A 53 8.75 22.29 -9.36
CA ALA A 53 7.45 22.24 -8.69
C ALA A 53 6.41 21.48 -9.53
N ARG A 54 6.36 21.73 -10.84
CA ARG A 54 5.44 21.01 -11.74
C ARG A 54 5.80 19.53 -11.86
N MET A 55 7.10 19.22 -11.92
CA MET A 55 7.54 17.83 -11.94
C MET A 55 7.26 17.14 -10.60
N THR A 56 7.39 17.84 -9.47
CA THR A 56 6.98 17.32 -8.15
C THR A 56 5.50 16.96 -8.12
N GLU A 57 4.60 17.82 -8.60
CA GLU A 57 3.15 17.50 -8.66
C GLU A 57 2.86 16.23 -9.49
N PHE A 58 3.54 16.09 -10.63
CA PHE A 58 3.45 14.88 -11.46
C PHE A 58 3.96 13.64 -10.71
N LEU A 59 5.10 13.75 -10.01
CA LEU A 59 5.70 12.65 -9.26
C LEU A 59 4.88 12.28 -8.02
N GLU A 60 4.25 13.24 -7.35
CA GLU A 60 3.33 12.99 -6.24
C GLU A 60 2.12 12.17 -6.69
N TYR A 61 1.51 12.57 -7.82
CA TYR A 61 0.41 11.79 -8.42
C TYR A 61 0.85 10.36 -8.80
N ALA A 62 2.02 10.22 -9.43
CA ALA A 62 2.57 8.89 -9.72
C ALA A 62 2.84 8.08 -8.44
N GLY A 63 3.32 8.75 -7.39
CA GLY A 63 3.59 8.16 -6.08
C GLY A 63 2.35 7.58 -5.41
N GLU A 64 1.20 8.25 -5.50
CA GLU A 64 -0.08 7.75 -4.98
C GLU A 64 -0.56 6.48 -5.71
N GLN A 65 -0.28 6.36 -7.01
CA GLN A 65 -0.68 5.19 -7.79
C GLN A 65 0.29 4.00 -7.59
N LEU A 66 1.55 4.29 -7.28
CA LEU A 66 2.61 3.29 -7.14
C LEU A 66 2.89 2.91 -5.68
N SER A 67 2.26 3.58 -4.71
CA SER A 67 2.38 3.26 -3.30
C SER A 67 1.76 1.91 -2.98
N ILE A 68 2.43 1.18 -2.08
CA ILE A 68 1.90 -0.05 -1.48
C ILE A 68 1.85 0.21 0.02
N GLU A 69 0.65 0.17 0.58
CA GLU A 69 0.49 0.27 2.03
C GLU A 69 1.06 -0.98 2.71
N PRO A 70 1.84 -0.83 3.79
CA PRO A 70 2.30 -1.98 4.54
C PRO A 70 1.11 -2.70 5.19
N GLN A 71 1.25 -4.01 5.39
CA GLN A 71 0.26 -4.81 6.10
C GLN A 71 0.91 -5.49 7.29
N ASN A 72 0.32 -5.32 8.46
CA ASN A 72 0.79 -5.97 9.68
C ASN A 72 0.70 -7.48 9.58
N ALA A 73 1.68 -8.16 10.17
CA ALA A 73 1.57 -9.57 10.48
C ALA A 73 0.35 -9.82 11.37
N ARG A 74 -0.27 -10.98 11.18
CA ARG A 74 -1.38 -11.46 12.00
C ARG A 74 -0.90 -12.65 12.81
N PHE A 75 -1.30 -12.70 14.08
CA PHE A 75 -0.79 -13.70 15.01
C PHE A 75 -1.91 -14.50 15.67
N GLY A 76 -1.74 -15.82 15.68
CA GLY A 76 -2.38 -16.70 16.63
C GLY A 76 -1.57 -16.76 17.92
N PHE A 77 -2.18 -17.30 18.97
CA PHE A 77 -1.49 -17.57 20.23
C PHE A 77 -1.54 -19.08 20.52
N ASP A 78 -0.37 -19.68 20.70
CA ASP A 78 -0.23 -21.06 21.18
C ASP A 78 -0.19 -21.03 22.71
N ASP A 79 -1.27 -21.48 23.35
CA ASP A 79 -1.41 -21.56 24.80
C ASP A 79 -0.45 -22.58 25.46
N GLU A 80 -0.03 -23.63 24.74
CA GLU A 80 0.88 -24.65 25.29
C GLU A 80 2.33 -24.17 25.29
N LEU A 81 2.72 -23.44 24.24
CA LEU A 81 4.07 -22.92 24.06
C LEU A 81 4.27 -21.49 24.57
N GLU A 82 3.17 -20.81 24.93
CA GLU A 82 3.13 -19.38 25.31
C GLU A 82 3.84 -18.51 24.27
N LYS A 83 3.46 -18.67 22.99
CA LYS A 83 4.11 -17.98 21.86
C LYS A 83 3.10 -17.50 20.82
N LEU A 84 3.52 -16.48 20.07
CA LEU A 84 2.81 -16.09 18.85
C LEU A 84 3.12 -17.08 17.73
N GLU A 85 2.10 -17.40 16.97
CA GLU A 85 2.21 -18.11 15.70
C GLU A 85 1.78 -17.19 14.57
N ILE A 86 2.59 -17.09 13.52
CA ILE A 86 2.24 -16.27 12.35
C ILE A 86 1.07 -16.94 11.61
N VAL A 87 -0.07 -16.24 11.59
CA VAL A 87 -1.27 -16.61 10.81
C VAL A 87 -1.16 -16.03 9.40
N SER A 88 -0.71 -14.79 9.29
CA SER A 88 -0.39 -14.15 8.01
C SER A 88 0.89 -13.34 8.18
N PRO A 89 1.87 -13.46 7.27
CA PRO A 89 3.09 -12.68 7.36
C PRO A 89 2.79 -11.20 7.11
N ALA A 90 3.68 -10.35 7.62
CA ALA A 90 3.70 -8.93 7.33
C ALA A 90 4.07 -8.70 5.85
N ILE A 91 3.57 -7.59 5.30
CA ILE A 91 3.93 -7.13 3.97
C ILE A 91 4.56 -5.75 4.11
N THR A 92 5.84 -5.65 3.76
CA THR A 92 6.52 -4.36 3.65
C THR A 92 5.90 -3.55 2.52
N GLY A 93 5.48 -2.34 2.86
CA GLY A 93 4.98 -1.37 1.91
C GLY A 93 6.12 -0.61 1.22
N ARG A 94 5.74 0.33 0.36
CA ARG A 94 6.69 1.28 -0.23
C ARG A 94 6.00 2.59 -0.56
N ARG A 95 6.78 3.65 -0.57
CA ARG A 95 6.34 4.99 -0.95
C ARG A 95 7.38 5.64 -1.85
N LEU A 96 6.93 6.41 -2.83
CA LEU A 96 7.83 7.12 -3.72
C LEU A 96 8.65 8.17 -2.94
N ASP A 97 9.97 8.12 -3.07
CA ASP A 97 10.85 9.25 -2.70
C ASP A 97 10.80 10.25 -3.86
N VAL A 98 9.85 11.18 -3.74
CA VAL A 98 9.61 12.25 -4.73
C VAL A 98 10.87 13.08 -4.96
N LYS A 99 11.63 13.36 -3.90
CA LYS A 99 12.80 14.22 -3.98
C LYS A 99 13.93 13.53 -4.73
N SER A 100 14.29 12.32 -4.33
CA SER A 100 15.36 11.56 -5.01
C SER A 100 14.98 11.24 -6.45
N THR A 101 13.71 10.92 -6.71
CA THR A 101 13.23 10.72 -8.08
C THR A 101 13.34 11.99 -8.92
N LEU A 102 12.95 13.14 -8.37
CA LEU A 102 13.07 14.43 -9.06
C LEU A 102 14.53 14.73 -9.44
N ASP A 103 15.46 14.53 -8.50
CA ASP A 103 16.89 14.75 -8.73
C ASP A 103 17.43 13.84 -9.86
N ILE A 104 17.00 12.56 -9.90
CA ILE A 104 17.36 11.62 -10.99
C ILE A 104 16.76 12.07 -12.32
N VAL A 105 15.49 12.47 -12.34
CA VAL A 105 14.80 12.93 -13.56
C VAL A 105 15.48 14.17 -14.13
N ILE A 106 15.75 15.18 -13.29
CA ILE A 106 16.44 16.40 -13.72
C ILE A 106 17.85 16.04 -14.22
N GLY A 107 18.59 15.22 -13.47
CA GLY A 107 19.93 14.77 -13.86
C GLY A 107 19.95 14.09 -15.23
N ALA A 108 19.00 13.17 -15.49
CA ALA A 108 18.86 12.48 -16.77
C ALA A 108 18.60 13.47 -17.92
N LEU A 109 17.66 14.40 -17.74
CA LEU A 109 17.35 15.40 -18.78
C LEU A 109 18.52 16.36 -19.05
N GLU A 110 19.28 16.71 -18.00
CA GLU A 110 20.46 17.56 -18.13
C GLU A 110 21.61 16.88 -18.86
N SER A 111 21.79 15.57 -18.68
CA SER A 111 22.74 14.74 -19.44
C SER A 111 22.28 14.37 -20.86
N GLY A 112 21.06 14.76 -21.24
CA GLY A 112 20.47 14.45 -22.55
C GLY A 112 19.90 13.03 -22.65
N GLU A 113 19.70 12.38 -21.51
CA GLU A 113 18.94 11.15 -21.40
C GLU A 113 17.45 11.47 -21.24
N ASN A 114 16.60 10.52 -21.61
CA ASN A 114 15.15 10.64 -21.53
C ASN A 114 14.51 9.46 -20.79
N LYS A 115 15.31 8.74 -20.00
CA LYS A 115 14.87 7.61 -19.18
C LYS A 115 15.33 7.81 -17.75
N ALA A 116 14.45 7.53 -16.81
CA ALA A 116 14.73 7.60 -15.38
C ALA A 116 13.97 6.49 -14.65
N PHE A 117 14.42 6.19 -13.43
CA PHE A 117 13.73 5.24 -12.56
C PHE A 117 13.16 5.94 -11.34
N PHE A 118 11.94 5.57 -10.97
CA PHE A 118 11.36 5.94 -9.67
C PHE A 118 12.23 5.40 -8.54
N GLN A 119 12.41 6.21 -7.50
CA GLN A 119 13.04 5.79 -6.25
C GLN A 119 11.97 5.61 -5.18
N PHE A 120 12.08 4.53 -4.42
CA PHE A 120 11.11 4.20 -3.38
C PHE A 120 11.81 4.01 -2.04
N ASP A 121 11.18 4.52 -1.00
CA ASP A 121 11.46 4.14 0.38
C ASP A 121 10.62 2.92 0.75
N SER A 122 11.22 1.96 1.44
CA SER A 122 10.48 0.89 2.12
C SER A 122 9.70 1.48 3.29
N VAL A 123 8.48 1.02 3.47
CA VAL A 123 7.63 1.37 4.61
C VAL A 123 7.35 0.09 5.38
N ASP A 124 7.93 -0.03 6.57
CA ASP A 124 7.75 -1.20 7.41
C ASP A 124 6.33 -1.22 8.02
N PRO A 125 5.73 -2.41 8.18
CA PRO A 125 4.50 -2.54 8.96
C PRO A 125 4.76 -2.21 10.43
N GLU A 126 3.69 -1.86 11.15
CA GLU A 126 3.78 -1.62 12.60
C GLU A 126 4.07 -2.92 13.36
N LEU A 127 3.52 -4.04 12.88
CA LEU A 127 3.81 -5.38 13.38
C LEU A 127 4.45 -6.21 12.28
N ASP A 128 5.72 -6.54 12.47
CA ASP A 128 6.49 -7.41 11.58
C ASP A 128 6.49 -8.87 12.08
N ASP A 129 6.96 -9.81 11.26
CA ASP A 129 6.97 -11.25 11.53
C ASP A 129 7.75 -11.64 12.80
N ASP A 130 8.71 -10.81 13.24
CA ASP A 130 9.53 -11.03 14.42
C ASP A 130 8.97 -10.36 15.70
N THR A 131 7.81 -9.70 15.61
CA THR A 131 7.13 -9.10 16.76
C THR A 131 6.92 -10.13 17.87
N THR A 132 7.24 -9.74 19.10
CA THR A 132 7.20 -10.62 20.27
C THR A 132 6.02 -10.33 21.22
N LEU A 133 5.69 -11.30 22.06
CA LEU A 133 4.67 -11.14 23.12
C LEU A 133 4.98 -9.99 24.08
N ASP A 134 6.26 -9.84 24.44
CA ASP A 134 6.72 -8.83 25.39
C ASP A 134 6.52 -7.42 24.85
N GLU A 135 6.77 -7.20 23.56
CA GLU A 135 6.53 -5.92 22.87
C GLU A 135 5.03 -5.58 22.83
N LEU A 136 4.18 -6.58 22.66
CA LEU A 136 2.73 -6.43 22.62
C LEU A 136 2.08 -6.38 24.02
N GLY A 137 2.82 -6.72 25.07
CA GLY A 137 2.30 -6.82 26.44
C GLY A 137 1.27 -7.93 26.62
N ILE A 138 1.29 -8.97 25.79
CA ILE A 138 0.35 -10.10 25.86
C ILE A 138 0.84 -11.06 26.92
N VAL A 139 0.03 -11.22 27.98
CA VAL A 139 0.34 -12.09 29.13
C VAL A 139 -0.44 -13.41 29.13
N GLY A 140 -1.26 -13.65 28.09
CA GLY A 140 -2.05 -14.87 27.92
C GLY A 140 -3.52 -14.61 27.61
N MET A 141 -4.30 -15.69 27.50
CA MET A 141 -5.71 -15.65 27.15
C MET A 141 -6.56 -14.92 28.20
N VAL A 142 -7.31 -13.90 27.75
CA VAL A 142 -8.22 -13.12 28.61
C VAL A 142 -9.61 -13.76 28.70
N SER A 143 -10.12 -14.30 27.59
CA SER A 143 -11.46 -14.90 27.53
C SER A 143 -11.61 -15.80 26.30
N GLU A 144 -12.42 -16.85 26.43
CA GLU A 144 -12.85 -17.71 25.32
C GLU A 144 -14.37 -17.86 25.34
N ALA A 145 -15.01 -17.84 24.17
CA ALA A 145 -16.41 -18.20 24.02
C ALA A 145 -16.60 -19.08 22.78
N LYS A 146 -17.44 -20.11 22.91
CA LYS A 146 -17.77 -21.05 21.83
C LYS A 146 -19.27 -21.06 21.59
N THR A 147 -19.65 -20.96 20.33
CA THR A 147 -21.05 -21.07 19.89
C THR A 147 -21.17 -22.16 18.83
N PHE A 148 -22.38 -22.71 18.69
CA PHE A 148 -22.64 -23.79 17.74
C PHE A 148 -23.71 -23.35 16.74
N PHE A 149 -23.45 -23.59 15.46
CA PHE A 149 -24.39 -23.31 14.36
C PHE A 149 -24.89 -24.59 13.69
N ARG A 150 -24.89 -25.71 14.44
CA ARG A 150 -25.37 -27.03 13.98
C ARG A 150 -26.79 -26.91 13.41
N GLY A 151 -27.00 -27.45 12.22
CA GLY A 151 -28.28 -27.36 11.49
C GLY A 151 -28.40 -26.17 10.53
N SER A 152 -27.38 -25.32 10.44
CA SER A 152 -27.32 -24.28 9.40
C SER A 152 -27.15 -24.88 8.01
N GLY A 153 -27.72 -24.23 6.99
CA GLY A 153 -27.48 -24.59 5.59
C GLY A 153 -26.00 -24.41 5.20
N GLU A 154 -25.56 -25.11 4.17
CA GLU A 154 -24.16 -25.17 3.72
C GLU A 154 -23.57 -23.77 3.45
N SER A 155 -24.26 -22.94 2.66
CA SER A 155 -23.80 -21.56 2.35
C SER A 155 -23.61 -20.71 3.62
N ARG A 156 -24.48 -20.87 4.63
CA ARG A 156 -24.34 -20.13 5.89
C ARG A 156 -23.12 -20.60 6.69
N GLN A 157 -22.85 -21.91 6.71
CA GLN A 157 -21.66 -22.44 7.37
C GLN A 157 -20.39 -21.94 6.69
N GLN A 158 -20.38 -21.92 5.35
CA GLN A 158 -19.29 -21.37 4.56
C GLN A 158 -19.06 -19.89 4.87
N ASN A 159 -20.10 -19.04 4.87
CA ASN A 159 -19.96 -17.61 5.17
C ASN A 159 -19.48 -17.34 6.60
N ILE A 160 -19.97 -18.12 7.58
CA ILE A 160 -19.48 -18.03 8.96
C ILE A 160 -18.00 -18.37 9.01
N LYS A 161 -17.57 -19.41 8.30
CA LYS A 161 -16.17 -19.80 8.23
C LYS A 161 -15.32 -18.72 7.56
N ALA A 162 -15.70 -18.26 6.37
CA ALA A 162 -14.99 -17.20 5.64
C ALA A 162 -14.84 -15.94 6.51
N GLY A 163 -15.93 -15.47 7.12
CA GLY A 163 -15.89 -14.31 8.02
C GLY A 163 -15.04 -14.55 9.28
N SER A 164 -15.00 -15.78 9.82
CA SER A 164 -14.15 -16.11 10.97
C SER A 164 -12.68 -16.14 10.59
N ASP A 165 -12.34 -16.69 9.42
CA ASP A 165 -10.98 -16.74 8.89
C ASP A 165 -10.44 -15.32 8.67
N MET A 166 -11.28 -14.38 8.22
CA MET A 166 -10.92 -12.95 8.08
C MET A 166 -10.65 -12.24 9.42
N MET A 167 -11.20 -12.73 10.53
CA MET A 167 -10.93 -12.18 11.87
C MET A 167 -9.73 -12.84 12.55
N ASN A 168 -9.25 -13.96 12.00
CA ASN A 168 -8.19 -14.71 12.64
C ASN A 168 -6.89 -13.90 12.68
N GLY A 169 -6.30 -13.84 13.87
CA GLY A 169 -5.06 -13.11 14.16
C GLY A 169 -5.13 -11.59 14.06
N VAL A 170 -6.34 -11.00 14.11
CA VAL A 170 -6.49 -9.54 14.24
C VAL A 170 -6.00 -9.07 15.62
N MET A 171 -5.10 -8.10 15.60
CA MET A 171 -4.52 -7.49 16.79
C MET A 171 -5.31 -6.24 17.19
N ILE A 172 -5.68 -6.14 18.46
CA ILE A 172 -6.45 -5.00 18.99
C ILE A 172 -5.62 -4.32 20.08
N PRO A 173 -5.11 -3.11 19.83
CA PRO A 173 -4.34 -2.36 20.83
C PRO A 173 -5.16 -2.03 22.08
N PRO A 174 -4.50 -1.81 23.23
CA PRO A 174 -5.18 -1.37 24.45
C PRO A 174 -5.98 -0.07 24.23
N GLY A 175 -7.28 -0.11 24.54
CA GLY A 175 -8.18 1.04 24.39
C GLY A 175 -8.66 1.30 22.96
N ALA A 176 -8.26 0.49 21.98
CA ALA A 176 -8.80 0.55 20.63
C ALA A 176 -10.23 -0.03 20.57
N GLU A 177 -11.01 0.48 19.62
CA GLU A 177 -12.30 -0.11 19.26
C GLU A 177 -12.07 -1.22 18.22
N PHE A 178 -12.67 -2.37 18.43
CA PHE A 178 -12.71 -3.42 17.42
C PHE A 178 -13.93 -3.24 16.52
N SER A 179 -13.69 -3.07 15.22
CA SER A 179 -14.73 -3.03 14.19
C SER A 179 -14.68 -4.28 13.33
N PHE A 180 -15.72 -5.12 13.44
CA PHE A 180 -15.84 -6.32 12.60
C PHE A 180 -15.90 -5.96 11.10
N ASN A 181 -16.64 -4.91 10.74
CA ASN A 181 -16.83 -4.54 9.34
C ASN A 181 -15.54 -4.04 8.68
N GLU A 182 -14.67 -3.36 9.43
CA GLU A 182 -13.37 -2.92 8.92
C GLU A 182 -12.42 -4.09 8.67
N ASN A 183 -12.52 -5.16 9.47
CA ASN A 183 -11.66 -6.33 9.37
C ASN A 183 -12.18 -7.41 8.42
N LEU A 184 -13.44 -7.33 8.00
CA LEU A 184 -14.07 -8.39 7.21
C LEU A 184 -13.54 -8.45 5.77
N GLY A 185 -13.02 -7.33 5.27
CA GLY A 185 -12.56 -7.21 3.90
C GLY A 185 -13.72 -7.25 2.89
N ASP A 186 -13.39 -7.65 1.67
CA ASP A 186 -14.39 -7.83 0.61
C ASP A 186 -15.27 -9.06 0.88
N ILE A 187 -16.57 -8.94 0.61
CA ILE A 187 -17.55 -10.03 0.75
C ILE A 187 -17.96 -10.46 -0.64
N SER A 188 -17.32 -11.49 -1.15
CA SER A 188 -17.48 -11.96 -2.52
C SER A 188 -17.27 -13.46 -2.63
N LEU A 189 -17.62 -14.03 -3.79
CA LEU A 189 -17.33 -15.44 -4.08
C LEU A 189 -15.82 -15.72 -4.06
N ASP A 190 -15.01 -14.74 -4.50
CA ASP A 190 -13.55 -14.84 -4.55
C ASP A 190 -12.91 -14.86 -3.16
N THR A 191 -13.55 -14.21 -2.19
CA THR A 191 -13.16 -14.24 -0.76
C THR A 191 -13.81 -15.39 0.01
N GLY A 192 -14.44 -16.33 -0.70
CA GLY A 192 -14.94 -17.58 -0.13
C GLY A 192 -16.36 -17.49 0.45
N PHE A 193 -17.05 -16.35 0.30
CA PHE A 193 -18.47 -16.25 0.65
C PHE A 193 -19.34 -16.91 -0.42
N ALA A 194 -20.58 -17.19 -0.05
CA ALA A 194 -21.62 -17.76 -0.89
C ALA A 194 -22.92 -16.98 -0.67
N GLU A 195 -23.79 -16.95 -1.67
CA GLU A 195 -25.14 -16.41 -1.50
C GLU A 195 -25.89 -17.21 -0.43
N ALA A 196 -26.45 -16.50 0.55
CA ALA A 196 -27.16 -17.09 1.66
C ALA A 196 -28.21 -16.11 2.20
N TRP A 197 -29.32 -16.66 2.67
CA TRP A 197 -30.37 -15.88 3.34
C TRP A 197 -29.81 -15.08 4.52
N ILE A 198 -30.00 -13.76 4.46
CA ILE A 198 -29.69 -12.84 5.55
C ILE A 198 -30.92 -12.55 6.40
N ILE A 199 -30.71 -12.11 7.64
CA ILE A 199 -31.78 -11.54 8.47
C ILE A 199 -31.89 -10.06 8.11
N TYR A 200 -33.02 -9.67 7.53
CA TYR A 200 -33.35 -8.29 7.21
C TYR A 200 -34.45 -7.79 8.15
N GLY A 201 -34.08 -7.00 9.17
CA GLY A 201 -35.01 -6.60 10.23
C GLY A 201 -35.43 -7.74 11.16
N VAL A 202 -36.23 -7.43 12.18
CA VAL A 202 -36.65 -8.44 13.19
C VAL A 202 -37.60 -9.44 12.53
N GLY A 203 -37.08 -10.60 12.15
CA GLY A 203 -37.86 -11.74 11.67
C GLY A 203 -38.19 -11.76 10.16
N GLN A 204 -37.52 -10.98 9.32
CA GLN A 204 -37.63 -11.15 7.86
C GLN A 204 -36.31 -11.67 7.28
N TYR A 205 -36.42 -12.51 6.26
CA TYR A 205 -35.28 -13.09 5.55
C TYR A 205 -35.26 -12.55 4.12
N LYS A 206 -34.07 -12.25 3.60
CA LYS A 206 -33.86 -11.86 2.21
C LYS A 206 -32.70 -12.65 1.65
N GLU A 207 -32.81 -13.08 0.40
CA GLU A 207 -31.67 -13.61 -0.38
C GLU A 207 -30.68 -12.49 -0.70
#